data_AF-J3CTR1-F1
#
_entry.id   AF-J3CTR1-F1
#
_cell.length_a   1.000
_cell.length_b   1.000
_cell.length_c   1.000
_cell.angle_alpha   90.00
_cell.angle_beta   90.00
_cell.angle_gamma   90.00
#
_symmetry.space_group_name_H-M   'P 1'
#
loop_
_entity.id
_entity.type
_entity.pdbx_description
1 polymer ?
#
loop_
_entity_poly.entity_id
_entity_poly.type
_entity_poly.pdbx_seq_one_letter_code
_entity_poly.pdbx_strand_id
1 'polypeptide(L)'
;MTKAEHGQINRHIALLARASALFDRHGASVPLAIAFLNGWPTEIKFYPELVVGNAWKVLLSLALYQLAAFALRRAITFATADLSP
;
A
#
# COMPACT_ATOMS: atom_id res chain seq x y z
N MET A 1 9.12 -3.29 -30.99
CA MET A 1 8.08 -3.95 -30.19
C MET A 1 6.86 -4.19 -31.08
N THR A 2 6.33 -5.42 -31.10
CA THR A 2 5.18 -5.78 -31.93
C THR A 2 3.86 -5.32 -31.29
N LYS A 3 2.78 -5.23 -32.07
CA LYS A 3 1.44 -4.87 -31.55
C LYS A 3 0.93 -5.86 -30.50
N ALA A 4 1.25 -7.15 -30.67
CA ALA A 4 0.86 -8.20 -29.73
C ALA A 4 1.57 -8.04 -28.38
N GLU A 5 2.88 -7.78 -28.40
CA GLU A 5 3.68 -7.49 -27.19
C GLU A 5 3.16 -6.23 -26.47
N HIS A 6 2.84 -5.16 -27.22
CA HIS A 6 2.22 -3.94 -26.65
C HIS A 6 0.90 -4.22 -25.96
N GLY A 7 0.02 -5.02 -26.58
CA GLY A 7 -1.25 -5.42 -25.97
C GLY A 7 -1.06 -6.22 -24.69
N GLN A 8 -0.07 -7.11 -24.65
CA GLN A 8 0.21 -7.93 -23.46
C GLN A 8 0.76 -7.10 -22.30
N ILE A 9 1.71 -6.19 -22.57
CA ILE A 9 2.27 -5.31 -21.54
C ILE A 9 1.18 -4.38 -20.96
N ASN A 10 0.35 -3.79 -21.81
CA ASN A 10 -0.78 -2.97 -21.37
C ASN A 10 -1.75 -3.74 -20.47
N ARG A 11 -2.03 -5.00 -20.79
CA ARG A 11 -2.89 -5.85 -19.95
C ARG A 11 -2.27 -6.12 -18.58
N HIS A 12 -0.96 -6.39 -18.51
CA HIS A 12 -0.27 -6.59 -17.24
C HIS A 12 -0.26 -5.32 -16.39
N ILE A 13 -0.02 -4.16 -16.99
CA ILE A 13 -0.07 -2.88 -16.29
C ILE A 13 -1.48 -2.59 -15.78
N ALA A 14 -2.53 -2.88 -16.56
CA ALA A 14 -3.91 -2.72 -16.13
C ALA A 14 -4.27 -3.63 -14.95
N LEU A 15 -3.77 -4.87 -14.93
CA LEU A 15 -3.92 -5.77 -13.78
C LEU A 15 -3.18 -5.24 -12.55
N LEU A 16 -1.95 -4.76 -12.72
CA LEU A 16 -1.16 -4.15 -11.66
C LEU A 16 -1.83 -2.90 -11.08
N ALA A 17 -2.43 -2.06 -11.94
CA ALA A 17 -3.18 -0.89 -11.54
C ALA A 17 -4.40 -1.24 -10.69
N ARG A 18 -5.15 -2.28 -11.05
CA ARG A 18 -6.28 -2.77 -10.25
C ARG A 18 -5.82 -3.31 -8.89
N ALA A 19 -4.75 -4.10 -8.87
CA ALA A 19 -4.18 -4.62 -7.62
C ALA A 19 -3.68 -3.48 -6.71
N SER A 20 -3.01 -2.48 -7.29
CA SER A 20 -2.57 -1.29 -6.55
C SER A 20 -3.74 -0.48 -5.99
N ALA A 21 -4.85 -0.33 -6.73
CA ALA A 21 -6.03 0.37 -6.23
C ALA A 21 -6.69 -0.35 -5.04
N LEU A 22 -6.72 -1.69 -5.08
CA LEU A 22 -7.19 -2.51 -3.95
C LEU A 22 -6.25 -2.38 -2.74
N PHE A 23 -4.95 -2.43 -2.97
CA PHE A 23 -3.94 -2.25 -1.92
C PHE A 23 -4.01 -0.85 -1.30
N ASP A 24 -4.26 0.18 -2.09
CA ASP A 24 -4.40 1.54 -1.60
C ASP A 24 -5.64 1.72 -0.71
N ARG A 25 -6.75 1.07 -1.08
CA ARG A 25 -8.01 1.13 -0.32
C ARG A 25 -7.99 0.30 0.96
N HIS A 26 -7.34 -0.86 0.93
CA HIS A 26 -7.41 -1.85 2.02
C HIS A 26 -6.09 -2.11 2.73
N GLY A 27 -4.95 -1.69 2.17
CA GLY A 27 -3.63 -1.95 2.73
C GLY A 27 -3.48 -1.41 4.14
N ALA A 28 -4.01 -0.22 4.43
CA ALA A 28 -4.00 0.36 5.77
C ALA A 28 -4.89 -0.39 6.78
N SER A 29 -5.89 -1.15 6.30
CA SER A 29 -6.75 -1.96 7.18
C SER A 29 -6.08 -3.24 7.65
N VAL A 30 -5.05 -3.73 6.96
CA VAL A 30 -4.32 -4.96 7.34
C VAL A 30 -3.54 -4.76 8.65
N PRO A 31 -2.70 -3.71 8.82
CA PRO A 31 -2.05 -3.41 10.10
C PRO A 31 -3.05 -3.19 11.25
N LEU A 32 -4.18 -2.53 10.96
CA LEU A 32 -5.22 -2.26 11.96
C LEU A 32 -5.94 -3.55 12.40
N ALA A 33 -6.26 -4.45 11.48
CA ALA A 33 -6.85 -5.75 11.79
C ALA A 33 -5.89 -6.62 12.61
N ILE A 34 -4.59 -6.63 12.25
CA ILE A 34 -3.56 -7.34 13.02
C ILE A 34 -3.43 -6.75 14.42
N ALA A 35 -3.45 -5.43 14.56
CA ALA A 35 -3.40 -4.77 15.86
C ALA A 35 -4.60 -5.15 16.73
N PHE A 36 -5.81 -5.14 16.15
CA PHE A 36 -7.04 -5.52 16.84
C PHE A 36 -7.00 -6.98 17.29
N LEU A 37 -6.61 -7.92 16.42
CA LEU A 37 -6.48 -9.34 16.75
C LEU A 37 -5.43 -9.62 17.83
N ASN A 38 -4.40 -8.80 17.92
CA ASN A 38 -3.38 -8.89 18.99
C ASN A 38 -3.83 -8.24 20.32
N GLY A 39 -5.11 -7.86 20.45
CA GLY A 39 -5.67 -7.38 21.72
C GLY A 39 -5.16 -6.00 22.13
N TRP A 40 -4.75 -5.17 21.17
CA TRP A 40 -4.25 -3.84 21.51
C TRP A 40 -5.36 -2.92 22.03
N PRO A 41 -5.08 -2.16 23.10
CA PRO A 41 -6.06 -1.24 23.65
C PRO A 41 -6.29 -0.14 22.62
N THR A 42 -7.53 0.01 22.18
CA THR A 42 -7.99 1.12 21.32
C THR A 42 -8.02 2.47 22.06
N GLU A 43 -7.54 2.52 23.30
CA GLU A 43 -7.38 3.75 24.07
C GLU A 43 -6.15 4.52 23.58
N ILE A 44 -6.39 5.63 22.89
CA ILE A 44 -5.35 6.59 22.52
C ILE A 44 -4.92 7.32 23.80
N LYS A 45 -3.90 6.79 24.48
CA LYS A 45 -3.29 7.46 25.63
C LYS A 45 -2.20 8.43 25.15
N PHE A 46 -2.13 9.61 25.76
CA PHE A 46 -1.21 10.67 25.36
C PHE A 46 0.28 10.29 25.58
N TYR A 47 1.15 11.11 24.97
CA TYR A 47 2.54 10.86 24.54
C TYR A 47 3.47 9.99 25.42
N PRO A 48 3.45 9.97 26.77
CA PRO A 48 4.34 9.09 27.52
C PRO A 48 4.00 7.60 27.37
N GLU A 49 2.71 7.24 27.28
CA GLU A 49 2.28 5.83 27.23
C GLU A 49 2.31 5.24 25.81
N LEU A 50 2.40 6.08 24.78
CA LEU A 50 2.46 5.66 23.38
C LEU A 50 3.84 5.08 22.99
N VAL A 51 4.88 5.45 23.74
CA VAL A 51 6.24 4.89 23.60
C VAL A 51 6.40 3.60 24.44
N VAL A 52 5.71 3.53 25.59
CA VAL A 52 5.72 2.37 26.49
C VAL A 52 4.85 1.24 25.97
N GLY A 53 3.69 1.58 25.39
CA GLY A 53 2.89 0.67 24.58
C GLY A 53 3.53 0.48 23.22
N ASN A 54 3.49 -0.73 22.67
CA ASN A 54 4.05 -1.04 21.35
C ASN A 54 3.41 -0.24 20.17
N ALA A 55 2.57 0.77 20.44
CA ALA A 55 1.77 1.60 19.53
C ALA A 55 2.52 2.04 18.26
N TRP A 56 3.81 2.36 18.42
CA TRP A 56 4.69 2.72 17.31
C TRP A 56 4.80 1.65 16.21
N LYS A 57 4.61 0.35 16.52
CA LYS A 57 4.69 -0.73 15.53
C LYS A 57 3.59 -0.66 14.48
N VAL A 58 2.39 -0.25 14.88
CA VAL A 58 1.26 -0.08 13.95
C VAL A 58 1.41 1.21 13.18
N LEU A 59 1.87 2.31 13.81
CA LEU A 59 2.19 3.53 13.08
C LEU A 59 3.26 3.28 12.02
N LEU A 60 4.32 2.54 12.36
CA LEU A 60 5.37 2.14 11.42
C LEU A 60 4.81 1.22 10.33
N SER A 61 4.01 0.21 10.68
CA SER A 61 3.38 -0.69 9.71
C SER A 61 2.47 0.07 8.75
N LEU A 62 1.63 0.98 9.26
CA LEU A 62 0.75 1.81 8.45
C LEU A 62 1.56 2.74 7.54
N ALA A 63 2.63 3.35 8.05
CA ALA A 63 3.55 4.19 7.25
C ALA A 63 4.22 3.39 6.13
N LEU A 64 4.69 2.17 6.39
CA LEU A 64 5.29 1.29 5.39
C LEU A 64 4.28 0.90 4.30
N TYR A 65 3.04 0.60 4.69
CA TYR A 65 1.97 0.30 3.71
C TYR A 65 1.61 1.52 2.86
N GLN A 66 1.59 2.73 3.45
CA GLN A 66 1.38 3.96 2.69
C GLN A 66 2.53 4.24 1.71
N LEU A 67 3.79 4.04 2.12
CA LEU A 67 4.94 4.17 1.23
C LEU A 67 4.90 3.14 0.09
N ALA A 68 4.51 1.90 0.39
CA ALA A 68 4.33 0.87 -0.63
C ALA A 68 3.23 1.27 -1.64
N ALA A 69 2.09 1.77 -1.17
CA ALA A 69 1.01 2.22 -2.04
C ALA A 69 1.46 3.39 -2.94
N PHE A 70 2.19 4.34 -2.38
CA PHE A 70 2.78 5.45 -3.13
C PHE A 70 3.76 4.96 -4.21
N ALA A 71 4.66 4.04 -3.86
CA ALA A 71 5.63 3.47 -4.78
C ALA A 71 4.94 2.69 -5.92
N LEU A 72 3.90 1.91 -5.61
CA LEU A 72 3.09 1.18 -6.59
C LEU A 72 2.40 2.12 -7.59
N ARG A 73 1.75 3.19 -7.11
CA ARG A 73 1.16 4.21 -7.99
C ARG A 73 2.20 4.82 -8.92
N ARG A 74 3.37 5.16 -8.37
CA ARG A 74 4.45 5.77 -9.16
C ARG A 74 5.01 4.81 -10.22
N ALA A 75 5.17 3.54 -9.87
CA ALA A 75 5.60 2.50 -10.81
C ALA A 75 4.61 2.34 -11.97
N ILE A 76 3.30 2.36 -11.71
CA ILE A 76 2.27 2.32 -12.74
C ILE A 76 2.37 3.54 -13.65
N THR A 77 2.49 4.76 -13.08
CA THR A 77 2.63 5.99 -13.86
C THR A 77 3.84 5.92 -14.80
N PHE A 78 5.00 5.46 -14.31
CA PHE A 78 6.19 5.30 -15.14
C PHE A 78 5.98 4.26 -16.24
N ALA A 79 5.43 3.09 -15.90
CA ALA A 79 5.18 2.03 -16.87
C ALA A 79 4.19 2.45 -17.96
N THR A 80 3.17 3.25 -17.63
CA THR A 80 2.22 3.78 -18.62
C THR A 80 2.81 4.90 -19.48
N ALA A 81 3.70 5.73 -18.92
CA ALA A 81 4.34 6.82 -19.65
C ALA A 81 5.35 6.28 -20.68
N ASP A 82 6.09 5.23 -20.33
CA ASP A 82 7.05 4.57 -21.23
C ASP A 82 6.39 3.90 -22.45
N LEU A 83 5.09 3.60 -22.37
CA LEU A 83 4.30 3.00 -23.45
C LEU A 83 3.51 4.04 -24.27
N SER A 84 3.51 5.30 -23.86
CA SER A 84 2.93 6.39 -24.66
C SER A 84 3.95 6.80 -25.74
N PRO A 85 3.57 6.82 -27.03
CA PRO A 85 4.48 7.20 -28.11
C PRO A 85 4.92 8.66 -28.03
#